data_AF-A0A256YHN8-F1
#
_entry.id   AF-A0A256YHN8-F1
#
_cell.length_a   1.000
_cell.length_b   1.000
_cell.length_c   1.000
_cell.angle_alpha   90.00
_cell.angle_beta   90.00
_cell.angle_gamma   90.00
#
_symmetry.space_group_name_H-M   'P 1'
#
loop_
_entity.id
_entity.type
_entity.pdbx_description
1 polymer ?
#
loop_
_entity_poly.entity_id
_entity_poly.type
_entity_poly.pdbx_seq_one_letter_code
_entity_poly.pdbx_strand_id
1 'polypeptide(L)'
;MSEQETIRVDQISRVLAVLIAENEEYSYVDKLGYVVSPDLAVYYLREALRDYSSLTTKTKWDNPRAREEANKIKMEYVEKEIQDIARINDPKEIRKIVSLIAARALARANYLRGGGEK
;
A
#
# COMPACT_ATOMS: atom_id res chain seq x y z
N MET A 1 13.16 28.66 0.13
CA MET A 1 13.17 27.24 0.54
C MET A 1 11.71 26.81 0.58
N SER A 2 11.25 26.05 -0.41
CA SER A 2 9.87 25.59 -0.49
C SER A 2 9.60 24.56 0.59
N GLU A 3 8.44 24.65 1.25
CA GLU A 3 7.91 23.58 2.11
C GLU A 3 7.96 22.27 1.34
N GLN A 4 8.66 21.27 1.87
CA GLN A 4 8.57 19.91 1.33
C GLN A 4 7.16 19.41 1.63
N GLU A 5 6.29 19.43 0.62
CA GLU A 5 4.96 18.84 0.70
C GLU A 5 5.16 17.35 1.00
N THR A 6 4.84 16.94 2.23
CA THR A 6 5.07 15.56 2.66
C THR A 6 4.13 14.65 1.86
N ILE A 7 4.71 13.80 1.00
CA ILE A 7 3.97 12.83 0.22
C ILE A 7 3.19 11.93 1.19
N ARG A 8 1.86 11.96 1.05
CA ARG A 8 0.98 11.05 1.80
C ARG A 8 1.08 9.67 1.17
N VAL A 9 1.04 8.65 2.00
CA VAL A 9 1.15 7.24 1.59
C VAL A 9 0.17 6.36 2.35
N ASP A 10 -0.84 6.97 2.95
CA ASP A 10 -1.73 6.31 3.88
C ASP A 10 -2.62 5.29 3.13
N GLN A 11 -3.19 5.69 2.00
CA GLN A 11 -4.16 4.85 1.31
C GLN A 11 -3.47 3.71 0.57
N ILE A 12 -2.32 3.95 -0.05
CA ILE A 12 -1.49 2.88 -0.63
C ILE A 12 -1.09 1.87 0.45
N SER A 13 -0.61 2.32 1.62
CA SER A 13 -0.26 1.40 2.71
C SER A 13 -1.46 0.56 3.16
N ARG A 14 -2.67 1.12 3.17
CA ARG A 14 -3.89 0.40 3.53
C ARG A 14 -4.27 -0.65 2.48
N VAL A 15 -4.11 -0.35 1.19
CA VAL A 15 -4.30 -1.32 0.10
C VAL A 15 -3.41 -2.55 0.31
N LEU A 16 -2.11 -2.32 0.52
CA LEU A 16 -1.16 -3.42 0.76
C LEU A 16 -1.48 -4.17 2.06
N ALA A 17 -1.88 -3.47 3.11
CA ALA A 17 -2.27 -4.10 4.37
C ALA A 17 -3.46 -5.04 4.22
N VAL A 18 -4.46 -4.67 3.41
CA VAL A 18 -5.62 -5.51 3.11
C VAL A 18 -5.20 -6.77 2.35
N LEU A 19 -4.35 -6.64 1.32
CA LEU A 19 -3.83 -7.79 0.56
C LEU A 19 -3.09 -8.79 1.46
N ILE A 20 -2.25 -8.29 2.36
CA ILE A 20 -1.52 -9.11 3.34
C ILE A 20 -2.49 -9.76 4.33
N ALA A 21 -3.42 -9.00 4.89
CA ALA A 21 -4.30 -9.47 5.96
C ALA A 21 -5.34 -10.49 5.50
N GLU A 22 -5.71 -10.47 4.22
CA GLU A 22 -6.69 -11.37 3.62
C GLU A 22 -6.05 -12.55 2.87
N ASN A 23 -5.02 -12.31 2.04
CA ASN A 23 -4.44 -13.34 1.17
C ASN A 23 -3.00 -13.74 1.57
N GLU A 24 -2.45 -13.21 2.67
CA GLU A 24 -1.03 -13.39 3.04
C GLU A 24 -0.04 -12.95 1.95
N GLU A 25 -0.43 -11.95 1.16
CA GLU A 25 0.34 -11.47 0.02
C GLU A 25 1.39 -10.43 0.43
N TYR A 26 2.58 -10.90 0.81
CA TYR A 26 3.71 -10.06 1.24
C TYR A 26 4.59 -9.55 0.09
N SER A 27 4.46 -10.11 -1.12
CA SER A 27 5.45 -9.89 -2.20
C SER A 27 5.55 -8.43 -2.63
N TYR A 28 4.46 -7.66 -2.53
CA TYR A 28 4.47 -6.24 -2.87
C TYR A 28 5.31 -5.40 -1.90
N VAL A 29 5.28 -5.72 -0.60
CA VAL A 29 6.13 -5.06 0.39
C VAL A 29 7.59 -5.42 0.14
N ASP A 30 7.88 -6.69 -0.14
CA ASP A 30 9.25 -7.15 -0.42
C ASP A 30 9.81 -6.49 -1.69
N LYS A 31 9.02 -6.46 -2.77
CA LYS A 31 9.34 -5.78 -4.04
C LYS A 31 9.63 -4.29 -3.84
N LEU A 32 8.84 -3.60 -3.01
CA LEU A 32 9.06 -2.19 -2.68
C LEU A 32 10.41 -1.96 -1.97
N GLY A 33 10.92 -2.94 -1.22
CA GLY A 33 12.24 -2.88 -0.58
C GLY A 33 13.41 -2.82 -1.56
N TYR A 34 13.22 -3.25 -2.81
CA TYR A 34 14.24 -3.24 -3.86
C TYR A 34 14.12 -2.06 -4.84
N VAL A 35 13.16 -1.16 -4.64
CA VAL A 35 12.90 -0.05 -5.55
C VAL A 35 14.05 0.96 -5.55
N VAL A 36 14.49 1.35 -6.75
CA VAL A 36 15.54 2.36 -6.97
C VAL A 36 15.08 3.55 -7.82
N SER A 37 13.87 3.49 -8.38
CA SER A 37 13.30 4.51 -9.25
C SER A 37 11.80 4.66 -9.04
N PRO A 38 11.22 5.85 -9.30
CA PRO A 38 9.77 6.06 -9.24
C PRO A 38 9.01 5.12 -10.18
N ASP A 39 9.50 4.89 -11.40
CA ASP A 39 8.86 4.01 -12.39
C ASP A 39 8.71 2.59 -11.88
N LEU A 40 9.76 2.06 -11.21
CA LEU A 40 9.72 0.72 -10.64
C LEU A 40 8.75 0.65 -9.45
N ALA A 41 8.68 1.71 -8.64
CA ALA A 41 7.69 1.81 -7.57
C ALA A 41 6.26 1.76 -8.14
N VAL A 42 5.97 2.58 -9.15
CA VAL A 42 4.67 2.65 -9.82
C VAL A 42 4.32 1.32 -10.48
N TYR A 43 5.30 0.64 -11.08
CA TYR A 43 5.11 -0.69 -11.67
C TYR A 43 4.62 -1.70 -10.62
N TYR A 44 5.26 -1.78 -9.44
CA TYR A 44 4.85 -2.71 -8.39
C TYR A 44 3.53 -2.32 -7.73
N LEU A 45 3.27 -1.01 -7.55
CA LEU A 45 1.98 -0.53 -7.05
C LEU A 45 0.84 -0.88 -8.01
N ARG A 46 1.07 -0.80 -9.33
CA ARG A 46 0.11 -1.25 -10.34
C ARG A 46 -0.22 -2.73 -10.21
N GLU A 47 0.79 -3.60 -10.00
CA GLU A 47 0.56 -5.03 -9.77
C GLU A 47 -0.30 -5.25 -8.52
N ALA A 48 0.03 -4.58 -7.41
CA ALA A 48 -0.74 -4.66 -6.17
C ALA A 48 -2.20 -4.20 -6.36
N LEU A 49 -2.42 -3.11 -7.10
CA LEU A 49 -3.76 -2.60 -7.37
C LEU A 49 -4.61 -3.55 -8.22
N ARG A 50 -4.00 -4.25 -9.16
CA ARG A 50 -4.69 -5.28 -9.94
C ARG A 50 -5.21 -6.39 -9.03
N ASP A 51 -4.35 -6.89 -8.16
CA ASP A 51 -4.71 -7.98 -7.25
C ASP A 51 -5.71 -7.51 -6.18
N TYR A 52 -5.59 -6.25 -5.74
CA TYR A 52 -6.59 -5.62 -4.87
C TYR A 52 -7.95 -5.51 -5.57
N SER A 53 -7.97 -5.10 -6.84
CA SER A 53 -9.21 -5.07 -7.63
C SER A 53 -9.84 -6.47 -7.70
N SER A 54 -9.06 -7.52 -7.98
CA SER A 54 -9.57 -8.88 -7.97
C SER A 54 -10.12 -9.28 -6.61
N LEU A 55 -9.44 -8.93 -5.52
CA LEU A 55 -9.90 -9.17 -4.16
C LEU A 55 -11.25 -8.48 -3.86
N THR A 56 -11.40 -7.21 -4.20
CA THR A 56 -12.65 -6.46 -3.93
C THR A 56 -13.88 -6.99 -4.65
N THR A 57 -13.69 -7.75 -5.73
CA THR A 57 -14.79 -8.40 -6.47
C THR A 57 -15.16 -9.79 -5.93
N LYS A 58 -14.40 -10.34 -4.97
CA LYS A 58 -14.73 -11.63 -4.35
C LYS A 58 -16.02 -11.51 -3.51
N THR A 59 -16.85 -12.55 -3.56
CA THR A 59 -18.09 -12.65 -2.77
C THR A 59 -17.84 -13.02 -1.30
N LYS A 60 -16.72 -13.68 -1.00
CA LYS A 60 -16.34 -14.12 0.33
C LYS A 60 -14.99 -13.54 0.73
N TRP A 61 -14.92 -13.08 1.98
CA TRP A 61 -13.72 -12.61 2.66
C TRP A 61 -13.52 -13.47 3.91
N ASP A 62 -12.30 -13.94 4.14
CA ASP A 62 -11.92 -14.73 5.30
C ASP A 62 -11.56 -13.83 6.50
N ASN A 63 -11.15 -12.57 6.26
CA ASN A 63 -10.88 -11.57 7.29
C ASN A 63 -11.90 -10.41 7.25
N PRO A 64 -12.90 -10.38 8.15
CA PRO A 64 -13.92 -9.33 8.20
C PRO A 64 -13.36 -7.92 8.41
N ARG A 65 -12.23 -7.80 9.14
CA ARG A 65 -11.57 -6.51 9.39
C ARG A 65 -10.85 -6.02 8.13
N ALA A 66 -10.26 -6.92 7.35
CA ALA A 66 -9.69 -6.57 6.06
C ALA A 66 -10.76 -6.07 5.09
N ARG A 67 -11.94 -6.70 5.07
CA ARG A 67 -13.10 -6.23 4.30
C ARG A 67 -13.57 -4.84 4.74
N GLU A 68 -13.71 -4.63 6.05
CA GLU A 68 -14.10 -3.34 6.61
C GLU A 68 -13.09 -2.24 6.25
N GLU A 69 -11.80 -2.54 6.34
CA GLU A 69 -10.74 -1.63 5.96
C GLU A 69 -10.79 -1.30 4.46
N ALA A 70 -10.97 -2.31 3.61
CA ALA A 70 -11.10 -2.15 2.16
C ALA A 70 -12.22 -1.16 1.78
N ASN A 71 -13.38 -1.26 2.45
CA ASN A 71 -14.51 -0.35 2.23
C ASN A 71 -14.24 1.11 2.63
N LYS A 72 -13.22 1.34 3.46
CA LYS A 72 -12.81 2.68 3.91
C LYS A 72 -11.68 3.26 3.06
N ILE A 73 -11.13 2.52 2.10
CA ILE A 73 -10.06 3.00 1.22
C ILE A 73 -10.67 3.95 0.18
N LYS A 74 -10.03 5.10 0.04
CA LYS A 74 -10.42 6.17 -0.89
C LYS A 74 -9.51 6.13 -2.11
N MET A 75 -10.00 5.55 -3.20
CA MET A 75 -9.19 5.32 -4.41
C MET A 75 -8.73 6.62 -5.07
N GLU A 76 -9.47 7.73 -4.91
CA GLU A 76 -9.06 9.06 -5.38
C GLU A 76 -7.76 9.54 -4.73
N TYR A 77 -7.52 9.15 -3.48
CA TYR A 77 -6.26 9.45 -2.79
C TYR A 77 -5.18 8.46 -3.17
N VAL A 78 -5.50 7.18 -3.38
CA VAL A 78 -4.52 6.20 -3.91
C VAL A 78 -3.93 6.69 -5.24
N GLU A 79 -4.79 7.16 -6.15
CA GLU A 79 -4.35 7.73 -7.42
C GLU A 79 -3.43 8.94 -7.22
N LYS A 80 -3.82 9.88 -6.35
CA LYS A 80 -2.99 11.05 -6.03
C LYS A 80 -1.63 10.65 -5.45
N GLU A 81 -1.60 9.71 -4.49
CA GLU A 81 -0.36 9.24 -3.87
C GLU A 81 0.56 8.59 -4.91
N ILE A 82 0.02 7.85 -5.89
CA ILE A 82 0.81 7.29 -7.01
C ILE A 82 1.37 8.39 -7.91
N GLN A 83 0.57 9.41 -8.25
CA GLN A 83 1.03 10.56 -9.04
C GLN A 83 2.14 11.34 -8.33
N ASP A 84 2.01 11.53 -7.02
CA ASP A 84 3.02 12.19 -6.19
C ASP A 84 4.33 11.37 -6.18
N ILE A 85 4.24 10.05 -6.05
CA ILE A 85 5.38 9.13 -6.14
C ILE A 85 6.07 9.21 -7.51
N ALA A 86 5.29 9.24 -8.60
CA ALA A 86 5.81 9.27 -9.96
C ALA A 86 6.60 10.55 -10.28
N ARG A 87 6.40 11.64 -9.52
CA ARG A 87 7.10 12.92 -9.70
C ARG A 87 8.43 13.01 -8.95
N ILE A 88 8.77 12.01 -8.13
CA ILE A 88 10.01 12.00 -7.34
C ILE A 88 11.21 11.78 -8.27
N ASN A 89 12.15 12.73 -8.26
CA ASN A 89 13.38 12.62 -9.06
C ASN A 89 14.60 12.16 -8.24
N ASP A 90 14.52 12.13 -6.90
CA ASP A 90 15.62 11.70 -6.04
C ASP A 90 15.49 10.21 -5.64
N PRO A 91 16.44 9.33 -6.06
CA PRO A 91 16.48 7.93 -5.65
C PRO A 91 16.58 7.68 -4.14
N LYS A 92 17.04 8.65 -3.34
CA LYS A 92 17.02 8.54 -1.87
C LYS A 92 15.62 8.78 -1.32
N GLU A 93 14.92 9.77 -1.87
CA GLU A 93 13.55 10.10 -1.47
C GLU A 93 12.57 8.97 -1.80
N ILE A 94 12.66 8.40 -3.01
CA ILE A 94 11.81 7.25 -3.38
C ILE A 94 12.02 6.07 -2.43
N ARG A 95 13.27 5.72 -2.10
CA ARG A 95 13.60 4.64 -1.16
C ARG A 95 13.04 4.88 0.23
N LYS A 96 13.06 6.13 0.71
CA LYS A 96 12.47 6.50 2.00
C LYS A 96 10.94 6.31 1.98
N ILE A 97 10.29 6.74 0.91
CA ILE A 97 8.84 6.69 0.75
C ILE A 97 8.33 5.26 0.64
N VAL A 98 8.94 4.43 -0.21
CA VAL A 98 8.54 3.01 -0.35
C VAL A 98 8.81 2.20 0.91
N SER A 99 9.90 2.51 1.63
CA SER A 99 10.17 1.92 2.96
C SER A 99 9.06 2.29 3.96
N LEU A 100 8.60 3.55 3.94
CA LEU A 100 7.51 4.01 4.80
C LEU A 100 6.18 3.32 4.43
N ILE A 101 5.90 3.16 3.13
CA ILE A 101 4.73 2.44 2.63
C ILE A 101 4.71 1.01 3.18
N ALA A 102 5.83 0.30 3.03
CA ALA A 102 6.01 -1.08 3.47
C ALA A 102 5.84 -1.22 4.99
N ALA A 103 6.52 -0.37 5.77
CA ALA A 103 6.42 -0.40 7.22
C ALA A 103 4.99 -0.16 7.73
N ARG A 104 4.29 0.83 7.16
CA ARG A 104 2.90 1.13 7.51
C ARG A 104 1.95 0.00 7.10
N ALA A 105 2.15 -0.59 5.91
CA ALA A 105 1.36 -1.72 5.44
C ALA A 105 1.48 -2.91 6.38
N LEU A 106 2.70 -3.29 6.76
CA LEU A 106 2.97 -4.38 7.70
C LEU A 106 2.36 -4.12 9.09
N ALA A 107 2.55 -2.92 9.64
CA ALA A 107 1.97 -2.56 10.93
C ALA A 107 0.43 -2.63 10.90
N ARG A 108 -0.18 -2.12 9.84
CA ARG A 108 -1.63 -2.15 9.66
C ARG A 108 -2.15 -3.57 9.43
N ALA A 109 -1.47 -4.39 8.64
CA ALA A 109 -1.84 -5.78 8.41
C ALA A 109 -1.84 -6.59 9.72
N ASN A 110 -0.82 -6.41 10.56
CA ASN A 110 -0.77 -7.02 11.89
C ASN A 110 -1.95 -6.58 12.77
N TYR A 111 -2.34 -5.30 12.73
CA TYR A 111 -3.53 -4.83 13.43
C TYR A 111 -4.83 -5.48 12.91
N LEU A 112 -4.96 -5.64 11.59
CA LEU A 112 -6.14 -6.27 10.96
C LEU A 112 -6.23 -7.77 11.29
N ARG A 113 -5.09 -8.47 11.36
CA ARG A 113 -5.01 -9.90 11.74
C ARG A 113 -5.17 -10.12 13.25
N GLY A 114 -4.54 -9.25 14.06
CA GLY A 114 -4.32 -9.46 15.49
C GLY A 114 -5.52 -9.23 16.40
N GLY A 115 -6.62 -8.64 15.91
CA GLY A 115 -7.84 -8.58 16.73
C GLY A 115 -8.78 -9.78 16.59
N GLY A 116 -8.23 -10.92 16.15
CA GLY A 116 -8.80 -12.26 16.37
C GLY A 116 -8.32 -12.92 17.66
N GLU A 117 -7.39 -12.32 18.41
CA GLU A 117 -6.98 -12.80 19.74
C GLU A 117 -7.32 -11.76 20.81
N LYS A 118 -8.51 -11.94 21.40
CA LYS A 118 -8.82 -11.81 22.84
C LYS A 118 -10.22 -12.32 23.11
#